data_AF-A0A0B7H5M1-F1
#
_entry.id   AF-A0A0B7H5M1-F1
#
_cell.length_a   1.000
_cell.length_b   1.000
_cell.length_c   1.000
_cell.angle_alpha   90.00
_cell.angle_beta   90.00
_cell.angle_gamma   90.00
#
_symmetry.space_group_name_H-M   'P 1'
#
loop_
_entity.id
_entity.type
_entity.pdbx_description
1 polymer ?
#
loop_
_entity_poly.entity_id
_entity_poly.type
_entity_poly.pdbx_seq_one_letter_code
_entity_poly.pdbx_strand_id
1 'polypeptide(L)'
;MSNIDKNKLQSIDYQRAGLFEETRYEKIHNVIFSDSQSASEAVAREIADLIKSKQAQGKHCVLGLATGSSPVKVYKELIRLHKEEGLSFKNVITFNLDEYYPMEKQDKQSYWQFMHKNLFDHVDIDPKNIHIPSGTVQAEEVREYCTEYEKSY
;
A
#
# COMPACT_ATOMS: atom_id res chain seq x y z
N MET A 1 14.58 -0.46 -37.52
CA MET A 1 14.66 -1.34 -36.32
C MET A 1 13.58 -0.86 -35.37
N SER A 2 12.63 -1.73 -35.05
CA SER A 2 11.32 -1.41 -34.47
C SER A 2 11.42 -0.74 -33.10
N ASN A 3 10.74 0.41 -32.96
CA ASN A 3 10.35 0.99 -31.68
C ASN A 3 9.50 -0.03 -30.93
N ILE A 4 10.10 -0.69 -29.93
CA ILE A 4 9.34 -1.41 -28.92
C ILE A 4 8.84 -0.33 -27.97
N ASP A 5 7.52 -0.12 -27.93
CA ASP A 5 6.85 0.75 -26.98
C ASP A 5 7.21 0.35 -25.55
N LYS A 6 8.16 1.07 -24.95
CA LYS A 6 8.61 0.89 -23.56
C LYS A 6 7.56 1.31 -22.51
N ASN A 7 6.33 1.62 -22.93
CA ASN A 7 5.31 2.26 -22.09
C ASN A 7 3.99 1.48 -21.95
N LYS A 8 3.91 0.22 -22.40
CA LYS A 8 2.79 -0.63 -21.99
C LYS A 8 3.16 -1.35 -20.71
N LEU A 9 2.76 -0.77 -19.58
CA LEU A 9 2.70 -1.52 -18.32
C LEU A 9 1.84 -2.76 -18.53
N GLN A 10 2.35 -3.90 -18.08
CA GLN A 10 1.62 -5.15 -18.10
C GLN A 10 0.36 -4.99 -17.22
N SER A 11 -0.81 -5.21 -17.80
CA SER A 11 -2.07 -5.20 -17.05
C SER A 11 -2.03 -6.28 -15.99
N ILE A 12 -2.53 -5.94 -14.79
CA ILE A 12 -2.74 -6.89 -13.69
C ILE A 12 -4.21 -7.25 -13.48
N ASP A 13 -5.07 -6.89 -14.44
CA ASP A 13 -6.49 -7.18 -14.42
C ASP A 13 -6.74 -8.66 -14.13
N TYR A 14 -7.80 -8.92 -13.38
CA TYR A 14 -8.15 -10.28 -12.98
C TYR A 14 -8.30 -11.20 -14.20
N GLN A 15 -7.60 -12.33 -14.18
CA GLN A 15 -7.75 -13.41 -15.13
C GLN A 15 -8.00 -14.72 -14.39
N ARG A 16 -8.79 -15.61 -15.00
CA ARG A 16 -9.02 -16.94 -14.44
C ARG A 16 -7.69 -17.71 -14.41
N ALA A 17 -7.38 -18.32 -13.26
CA ALA A 17 -6.18 -19.13 -13.12
C ALA A 17 -6.17 -20.34 -14.07
N GLY A 18 -4.99 -20.74 -14.54
CA GLY A 18 -4.80 -21.91 -15.39
C GLY A 18 -5.21 -21.74 -16.87
N LEU A 19 -5.36 -20.51 -17.35
CA LEU A 19 -5.68 -20.23 -18.76
C LEU A 19 -4.52 -20.53 -19.72
N PHE A 20 -3.27 -20.41 -19.27
CA PHE A 20 -2.07 -20.58 -20.09
C PHE A 20 -1.21 -21.73 -19.58
N GLU A 21 -0.38 -22.31 -20.44
CA GLU A 21 0.50 -23.43 -20.07
C GLU A 21 1.45 -23.04 -18.92
N GLU A 22 1.94 -21.81 -18.93
CA GLU A 22 2.83 -21.22 -17.93
C GLU A 22 2.18 -21.09 -16.54
N THR A 23 0.85 -20.93 -16.47
CA THR A 23 0.09 -20.74 -15.22
C THR A 23 -0.79 -21.94 -14.88
N ARG A 24 -0.60 -23.09 -15.55
CA ARG A 24 -1.51 -24.25 -15.45
C ARG A 24 -1.61 -24.89 -14.06
N TYR A 25 -0.62 -24.69 -13.20
CA TYR A 25 -0.61 -25.20 -11.83
C TYR A 25 -1.13 -24.19 -10.81
N GLU A 26 -1.26 -22.94 -11.21
CA GLU A 26 -1.68 -21.87 -10.32
C GLU A 26 -3.19 -21.96 -10.06
N LYS A 27 -3.56 -21.86 -8.78
CA LYS A 27 -4.96 -21.97 -8.33
C LYS A 27 -5.63 -20.62 -8.12
N ILE A 28 -4.85 -19.55 -8.20
CA ILE A 28 -5.26 -18.16 -8.02
C ILE A 28 -4.70 -17.30 -9.15
N HIS A 29 -5.35 -16.16 -9.41
CA HIS A 29 -4.83 -15.15 -10.33
C HIS A 29 -3.42 -14.76 -9.92
N ASN A 30 -2.50 -14.79 -10.89
CA ASN A 30 -1.12 -14.40 -10.70
C ASN A 30 -0.65 -13.67 -11.95
N VAL A 31 0.23 -12.71 -11.74
CA VAL A 31 0.86 -11.95 -12.81
C VAL A 31 2.34 -11.98 -12.56
N ILE A 32 3.09 -12.49 -13.53
CA ILE A 32 4.54 -12.63 -13.44
C ILE A 32 5.18 -11.45 -14.15
N PHE A 33 6.13 -10.81 -13.47
CA PHE A 33 6.94 -9.71 -13.99
C PHE A 33 8.40 -10.16 -14.08
N SER A 34 9.15 -9.56 -15.00
CA SER A 34 10.59 -9.81 -15.15
C SER A 34 11.41 -9.36 -13.95
N ASP A 35 10.91 -8.39 -13.18
CA ASP A 35 11.63 -7.76 -12.10
C ASP A 35 10.68 -7.10 -11.08
N SER A 36 11.20 -6.80 -9.89
CA SER A 36 10.42 -6.21 -8.82
C SER A 36 10.03 -4.75 -9.05
N GLN A 37 10.75 -4.01 -9.90
CA GLN A 37 10.45 -2.60 -10.17
C GLN A 37 9.18 -2.50 -11.00
N SER A 38 9.11 -3.21 -12.13
CA SER A 38 7.93 -3.24 -12.99
C SER A 38 6.68 -3.75 -12.27
N ALA A 39 6.82 -4.78 -11.43
CA ALA A 39 5.73 -5.26 -10.57
C ALA A 39 5.24 -4.17 -9.59
N SER A 40 6.17 -3.44 -8.96
CA SER A 40 5.80 -2.39 -8.00
C SER A 40 5.10 -1.21 -8.66
N GLU A 41 5.52 -0.86 -9.88
CA GLU A 41 4.88 0.21 -10.68
C GLU A 41 3.44 -0.16 -11.08
N ALA A 42 3.22 -1.41 -11.49
CA ALA A 42 1.88 -1.90 -11.80
C ALA A 42 0.97 -1.87 -10.56
N VAL A 43 1.45 -2.35 -9.41
CA VAL A 43 0.69 -2.32 -8.14
C VAL A 43 0.39 -0.90 -7.69
N ALA A 44 1.35 0.03 -7.79
CA ALA A 44 1.14 1.42 -7.41
C ALA A 44 0.08 2.10 -8.29
N ARG A 45 0.01 1.77 -9.59
CA ARG A 45 -1.01 2.29 -10.51
C ARG A 45 -2.40 1.76 -10.19
N GLU A 46 -2.53 0.47 -9.88
CA GLU A 46 -3.81 -0.10 -9.44
C GLU A 46 -4.32 0.57 -8.16
N ILE A 47 -3.43 0.81 -7.18
CA ILE A 47 -3.78 1.56 -5.97
C ILE A 47 -4.20 2.99 -6.32
N ALA A 48 -3.47 3.68 -7.19
CA ALA A 48 -3.78 5.04 -7.61
C ALA A 48 -5.14 5.12 -8.34
N ASP A 49 -5.45 4.16 -9.19
CA ASP A 49 -6.72 4.08 -9.92
C ASP A 49 -7.89 3.78 -8.97
N LEU A 50 -7.68 2.93 -7.96
CA LEU A 50 -8.64 2.72 -6.89
C LEU A 50 -8.90 4.02 -6.09
N ILE A 51 -7.85 4.74 -5.70
CA ILE A 51 -7.98 6.03 -4.98
C ILE A 51 -8.80 7.02 -5.81
N LYS A 52 -8.44 7.22 -7.09
CA LYS A 52 -9.15 8.12 -8.01
C LYS A 52 -10.61 7.70 -8.21
N SER A 53 -10.87 6.40 -8.36
CA SER A 53 -12.22 5.86 -8.50
C SER A 53 -13.09 6.13 -7.26
N LYS A 54 -12.55 5.92 -6.05
CA LYS A 54 -13.27 6.23 -4.80
C LYS A 54 -13.48 7.74 -4.65
N GLN A 55 -12.50 8.55 -5.00
CA GLN A 55 -12.59 10.01 -4.96
C GLN A 55 -13.69 10.53 -5.90
N ALA A 56 -13.77 10.01 -7.14
CA ALA A 56 -14.80 10.36 -8.11
C ALA A 56 -16.21 9.99 -7.63
N GLN A 57 -16.33 8.97 -6.76
CA GLN A 57 -17.58 8.58 -6.12
C GLN A 57 -17.90 9.37 -4.84
N GLY A 58 -17.03 10.32 -4.44
CA GLY A 58 -17.16 11.03 -3.17
C GLY A 58 -16.98 10.13 -1.93
N LYS A 59 -16.24 9.01 -2.07
CA LYS A 59 -16.01 8.03 -1.01
C LYS A 59 -14.56 8.03 -0.55
N HIS A 60 -14.36 7.63 0.71
CA HIS A 60 -13.03 7.32 1.20
C HIS A 60 -12.46 6.06 0.53
N CYS A 61 -11.15 6.07 0.31
CA CYS A 61 -10.38 4.90 -0.08
C CYS A 61 -9.66 4.35 1.16
N VAL A 62 -10.09 3.19 1.65
CA VAL A 62 -9.48 2.54 2.81
C VAL A 62 -8.42 1.55 2.33
N LEU A 63 -7.19 1.70 2.82
CA LEU A 63 -6.04 0.90 2.41
C LEU A 63 -5.35 0.25 3.62
N GLY A 64 -5.12 -1.06 3.52
CA GLY A 64 -4.21 -1.78 4.42
C GLY A 64 -2.76 -1.65 3.93
N LEU A 65 -1.84 -1.21 4.78
CA LEU A 65 -0.44 -0.94 4.43
C LEU A 65 0.53 -1.81 5.21
N ALA A 66 1.43 -2.47 4.48
CA ALA A 66 2.48 -3.31 5.04
C ALA A 66 3.80 -2.54 5.21
N THR A 67 4.68 -3.02 6.07
CA THR A 67 6.07 -2.54 6.20
C THR A 67 7.06 -3.52 5.56
N GLY A 68 8.36 -3.32 5.78
CA GLY A 68 9.42 -4.16 5.21
C GLY A 68 9.91 -3.70 3.83
N SER A 69 10.83 -4.46 3.22
CA SER A 69 11.51 -4.03 1.98
C SER A 69 10.63 -4.09 0.73
N SER A 70 9.70 -5.04 0.67
CA SER A 70 8.87 -5.29 -0.52
C SER A 70 8.01 -4.09 -0.93
N PRO A 71 7.25 -3.42 -0.03
CA PRO A 71 6.39 -2.31 -0.43
C PRO A 71 7.13 -0.98 -0.68
N VAL A 72 8.42 -0.86 -0.35
CA VAL A 72 9.17 0.41 -0.49
C VAL A 72 9.14 0.97 -1.90
N LYS A 73 9.24 0.10 -2.92
CA LYS A 73 9.18 0.52 -4.33
C LYS A 73 7.76 0.97 -4.73
N VAL A 74 6.73 0.33 -4.20
CA VAL A 74 5.33 0.75 -4.38
C VAL A 74 5.12 2.14 -3.78
N TYR A 75 5.61 2.39 -2.56
CA TYR A 75 5.49 3.71 -1.93
C TYR A 75 6.25 4.80 -2.68
N LYS A 76 7.46 4.52 -3.17
CA LYS A 76 8.21 5.45 -4.01
C LYS A 76 7.44 5.82 -5.28
N GLU A 77 6.82 4.85 -5.94
CA GLU A 77 6.01 5.12 -7.13
C GLU A 77 4.73 5.90 -6.79
N LEU A 78 4.05 5.58 -5.70
CA LEU A 78 2.89 6.36 -5.22
C LEU A 78 3.26 7.82 -4.93
N ILE A 79 4.42 8.07 -4.33
CA ILE A 79 4.96 9.42 -4.12
C ILE A 79 5.25 10.11 -5.46
N ARG A 80 5.82 9.39 -6.44
CA ARG A 80 6.05 9.92 -7.78
C ARG A 80 4.72 10.32 -8.45
N LEU A 81 3.74 9.43 -8.43
CA LEU A 81 2.38 9.67 -8.94
C LEU A 81 1.70 10.87 -8.27
N HIS A 82 1.92 11.06 -6.95
CA HIS A 82 1.44 12.24 -6.23
C HIS A 82 2.09 13.53 -6.75
N LYS A 83 3.42 13.56 -6.80
CA LYS A 83 4.21 14.75 -7.14
C LYS A 83 4.12 15.13 -8.62
N GLU A 84 4.04 14.15 -9.51
CA GLU A 84 4.18 14.36 -10.96
C GLU A 84 2.85 14.23 -11.71
N GLU A 85 1.90 13.43 -11.20
CA GLU A 85 0.67 13.08 -11.92
C GLU A 85 -0.61 13.49 -11.17
N GLY A 86 -0.48 14.19 -10.04
CA GLY A 86 -1.59 14.79 -9.31
C GLY A 86 -2.47 13.81 -8.54
N LEU A 87 -1.98 12.60 -8.23
CA LEU A 87 -2.67 11.68 -7.32
C LEU A 87 -2.81 12.34 -5.94
N SER A 88 -4.01 12.46 -5.37
CA SER A 88 -4.23 13.01 -4.02
C SER A 88 -4.60 11.93 -3.02
N PHE A 89 -4.10 12.04 -1.79
CA PHE A 89 -4.36 11.15 -0.66
C PHE A 89 -5.37 11.75 0.33
N LYS A 90 -5.99 12.90 0.02
CA LYS A 90 -6.94 13.57 0.92
C LYS A 90 -8.18 12.74 1.27
N ASN A 91 -8.61 11.84 0.39
CA ASN A 91 -9.73 10.92 0.66
C ASN A 91 -9.27 9.55 1.16
N VAL A 92 -7.99 9.35 1.42
CA VAL A 92 -7.43 8.06 1.82
C VAL A 92 -7.46 7.91 3.35
N ILE A 93 -7.81 6.71 3.80
CA ILE A 93 -7.73 6.24 5.19
C ILE A 93 -6.84 5.00 5.19
N THR A 94 -5.89 4.92 6.11
CA THR A 94 -4.88 3.85 6.12
C THR A 94 -4.86 3.11 7.43
N PHE A 95 -4.72 1.80 7.36
CA PHE A 95 -4.49 0.91 8.49
C PHE A 95 -3.19 0.14 8.26
N ASN A 96 -2.24 0.27 9.17
CA ASN A 96 -1.01 -0.51 9.15
C ASN A 96 -1.19 -1.86 9.86
N LEU A 97 -0.51 -2.89 9.36
CA LEU A 97 -0.70 -4.26 9.85
C LEU A 97 -0.23 -4.46 11.31
N ASP A 98 0.87 -3.82 11.69
CA ASP A 98 1.60 -4.12 12.92
C ASP A 98 2.45 -2.95 13.42
N GLU A 99 2.87 -3.05 14.68
CA GLU A 99 3.94 -2.28 15.32
C GLU A 99 4.61 -3.19 16.37
N TYR A 100 5.89 -2.94 16.66
CA TYR A 100 6.59 -3.68 17.72
C TYR A 100 6.00 -3.38 19.10
N TYR A 101 6.15 -4.32 20.05
CA TYR A 101 5.69 -4.16 21.43
C TYR A 101 6.74 -4.64 22.46
N PRO A 102 7.10 -3.82 23.46
CA PRO A 102 6.82 -2.38 23.55
C PRO A 102 7.66 -1.60 22.52
N MET A 103 7.12 -0.50 21.99
CA MET A 103 7.81 0.35 21.02
C MET A 103 7.35 1.81 21.09
N GLU A 104 8.32 2.72 21.20
CA GLU A 104 8.10 4.16 21.15
C GLU A 104 8.14 4.68 19.71
N LYS A 105 7.27 5.65 19.39
CA LYS A 105 7.18 6.23 18.03
C LYS A 105 8.45 6.96 17.57
N GLN A 106 9.30 7.40 18.50
CA GLN A 106 10.54 8.09 18.17
C GLN A 106 11.68 7.12 17.89
N ASP A 107 11.50 5.81 18.16
CA ASP A 107 12.50 4.81 17.84
C ASP A 107 12.66 4.68 16.32
N LYS A 108 13.90 4.64 15.85
CA LYS A 108 14.24 4.52 14.43
C LYS A 108 13.77 3.20 13.81
N GLN A 109 13.52 2.19 14.63
CA GLN A 109 13.01 0.88 14.22
C GLN A 109 11.49 0.78 14.27
N SER A 110 10.79 1.80 14.81
CA SER A 110 9.33 1.81 14.83
C SER A 110 8.76 1.84 13.42
N TYR A 111 7.65 1.13 13.23
CA TYR A 111 6.91 1.16 11.99
C TYR A 111 6.19 2.48 11.77
N TRP A 112 5.92 3.23 12.84
CA TRP A 112 5.57 4.64 12.75
C TRP A 112 6.63 5.45 11.97
N GLN A 113 7.91 5.44 12.39
CA GLN A 113 8.98 6.16 11.67
C GLN A 113 9.16 5.64 10.24
N PHE A 114 9.08 4.31 10.07
CA PHE A 114 9.20 3.70 8.75
C PHE A 114 8.16 4.25 7.77
N MET A 115 6.89 4.30 8.17
CA MET A 115 5.81 4.73 7.27
C MET A 115 5.86 6.24 6.98
N HIS A 116 6.18 7.06 7.98
CA HIS A 116 6.38 8.50 7.78
C HIS A 116 7.51 8.78 6.79
N LYS A 117 8.66 8.13 7.00
CA LYS A 117 9.82 8.26 6.11
C LYS A 117 9.54 7.80 4.68
N ASN A 118 8.82 6.70 4.49
CA ASN A 118 8.66 6.06 3.19
C ASN A 118 7.40 6.48 2.43
N LEU A 119 6.40 7.09 3.08
CA LEU A 119 5.14 7.47 2.44
C LEU A 119 4.54 8.76 3.01
N PHE A 120 4.17 8.78 4.29
CA PHE A 120 3.22 9.79 4.79
C PHE A 120 3.75 11.22 4.80
N ASP A 121 5.05 11.44 4.97
CA ASP A 121 5.64 12.79 4.93
C ASP A 121 5.78 13.35 3.49
N HIS A 122 5.44 12.55 2.47
CA HIS A 122 5.65 12.88 1.06
C HIS A 122 4.35 13.04 0.25
N VAL A 123 3.19 12.88 0.90
CA VAL A 123 1.86 12.91 0.29
C VAL A 123 0.89 13.79 1.10
N ASP A 124 -0.24 14.18 0.50
CA ASP A 124 -1.23 15.08 1.12
C ASP A 124 -2.32 14.36 1.92
N ILE A 125 -1.98 13.26 2.60
CA ILE A 125 -2.90 12.53 3.49
C ILE A 125 -3.19 13.36 4.76
N ASP A 126 -4.44 13.34 5.24
CA ASP A 126 -4.77 13.93 6.54
C ASP A 126 -4.17 13.07 7.67
N PRO A 127 -3.36 13.62 8.59
CA PRO A 127 -2.79 12.85 9.70
C PRO A 127 -3.83 12.10 10.56
N LYS A 128 -5.09 12.57 10.61
CA LYS A 128 -6.18 11.89 11.32
C LYS A 128 -6.62 10.58 10.68
N ASN A 129 -6.28 10.39 9.40
CA ASN A 129 -6.61 9.20 8.61
C ASN A 129 -5.47 8.16 8.60
N ILE A 130 -4.41 8.41 9.38
CA ILE A 130 -3.28 7.49 9.55
C ILE A 130 -3.51 6.66 10.81
N HIS A 131 -3.80 5.37 10.65
CA HIS A 131 -3.99 4.44 11.76
C HIS A 131 -2.83 3.43 11.80
N ILE A 132 -1.94 3.56 12.78
CA ILE A 132 -0.85 2.61 13.04
C ILE A 132 -1.05 2.07 14.47
N PRO A 133 -0.95 0.75 14.70
CA PRO A 133 -1.02 0.19 16.05
C PRO A 133 0.00 0.84 17.00
N SER A 134 -0.37 1.02 18.26
CA SER A 134 0.49 1.65 19.26
C SER A 134 1.31 0.60 20.01
N GLY A 135 2.63 0.73 19.97
CA GLY A 135 3.56 -0.08 20.75
C GLY A 135 3.64 0.31 22.24
N THR A 136 2.93 1.33 22.69
CA THR A 136 3.03 1.88 24.07
C THR A 136 1.81 1.59 24.94
N VAL A 137 0.93 0.68 24.51
CA VAL A 137 -0.27 0.28 25.28
C VAL A 137 0.15 -0.46 26.56
N GLN A 138 -0.58 -0.30 27.66
CA GLN A 138 -0.28 -1.05 28.88
C GLN A 138 -0.45 -2.56 28.62
N ALA A 139 0.40 -3.38 29.24
CA ALA A 139 0.45 -4.82 28.96
C ALA A 139 -0.89 -5.52 29.17
N GLU A 140 -1.66 -5.07 30.17
CA GLU A 140 -2.96 -5.59 30.52
C GLU A 140 -4.06 -5.20 29.51
N GLU A 141 -3.84 -4.14 28.74
CA GLU A 141 -4.80 -3.55 27.79
C GLU A 141 -4.57 -3.99 26.35
N VAL A 142 -3.43 -4.62 26.03
CA VAL A 142 -3.05 -5.00 24.65
C VAL A 142 -4.16 -5.76 23.92
N ARG A 143 -4.83 -6.70 24.61
CA ARG A 143 -5.88 -7.51 23.98
C ARG A 143 -7.12 -6.69 23.61
N GLU A 144 -7.52 -5.77 24.48
CA GLU A 144 -8.64 -4.87 24.21
C GLU A 144 -8.27 -3.92 23.08
N TYR A 145 -7.05 -3.35 23.12
CA TYR A 145 -6.53 -2.49 22.08
C TYR A 145 -6.53 -3.15 20.69
N CYS A 146 -6.08 -4.40 20.56
CA CYS A 146 -6.18 -5.15 19.31
C CYS A 146 -7.63 -5.31 18.86
N THR A 147 -8.56 -5.57 19.79
CA THR A 147 -9.99 -5.71 19.50
C THR A 147 -10.61 -4.39 19.01
N GLU A 148 -10.21 -3.26 19.59
CA GLU A 148 -10.63 -1.93 19.15
C GLU A 148 -10.07 -1.58 17.78
N TYR A 149 -8.81 -1.93 17.51
CA TYR A 149 -8.17 -1.70 16.21
C TYR A 149 -8.88 -2.49 15.08
N GLU A 150 -9.27 -3.74 15.32
CA GLU A 150 -10.04 -4.56 14.37
C GLU A 150 -11.47 -4.03 14.11
N LYS A 151 -12.08 -3.37 15.09
CA LYS A 151 -13.41 -2.75 14.96
C LYS A 151 -13.36 -1.35 14.33
N SER A 152 -12.16 -0.81 14.13
CA SER A 152 -11.99 0.54 13.63
C SER A 152 -12.26 0.58 12.12
N TYR A 153 -13.36 1.26 11.76
CA TYR A 153 -13.92 1.50 10.42
C TYR A 153 -15.02 0.53 9.95
#